data_AF-A0A9P8AR95-F1
#
_entry.id   AF-A0A9P8AR95-F1
#
_cell.length_a   1.000
_cell.length_b   1.000
_cell.length_c   1.000
_cell.angle_alpha   90.00
_cell.angle_beta   90.00
_cell.angle_gamma   90.00
#
_symmetry.space_group_name_H-M   'P 1'
#
loop_
_entity.id
_entity.type
_entity.pdbx_description
1 polymer ?
#
loop_
_entity_poly.entity_id
_entity_poly.type
_entity_poly.pdbx_seq_one_letter_code
_entity_poly.pdbx_strand_id
1 'polypeptide(L)'
;MLTQNRVRVAGFLKRKSGISKEEFTRRWPQHAELFKSTEMSKNILKYEQMHVNEETNALLKQMGAQTCDWDGIAIMEGESFEKITTNEEYERVLVPDELRFLDREKTRVVPLNFGVDLKSRKT
;
A
#
# COMPACT_ATOMS: atom_id res chain seq x y z
N MET A 1 -5.31 -8.90 -21.63
CA MET A 1 -5.21 -10.29 -21.08
C MET A 1 -4.52 -10.22 -19.73
N LEU A 2 -4.98 -10.97 -18.73
CA LEU A 2 -4.33 -10.99 -17.41
C LEU A 2 -2.96 -11.65 -17.48
N THR A 3 -1.99 -11.09 -16.79
CA THR A 3 -0.69 -11.73 -16.60
C THR A 3 -0.81 -12.99 -15.77
N GLN A 4 0.04 -13.98 -16.05
CA GLN A 4 0.09 -15.27 -15.34
C GLN A 4 1.41 -15.48 -14.59
N ASN A 5 2.40 -14.60 -14.77
CA ASN A 5 3.73 -14.76 -14.18
C ASN A 5 4.00 -13.87 -12.96
N ARG A 6 3.08 -12.96 -12.65
CA ARG A 6 3.19 -12.00 -11.54
C ARG A 6 1.81 -11.65 -11.01
N VAL A 7 1.77 -11.29 -9.75
CA VAL A 7 0.55 -10.88 -9.03
C VAL A 7 0.78 -9.55 -8.30
N ARG A 8 -0.32 -8.90 -7.90
CA ARG A 8 -0.26 -7.69 -7.07
C ARG A 8 -1.12 -7.82 -5.83
N VAL A 9 -0.71 -7.15 -4.77
CA VAL A 9 -1.51 -6.92 -3.57
C VAL A 9 -1.69 -5.42 -3.39
N ALA A 10 -2.94 -4.98 -3.24
CA ALA A 10 -3.27 -3.61 -2.91
C ALA A 10 -3.59 -3.49 -1.42
N GLY A 11 -2.88 -2.60 -0.72
CA GLY A 11 -3.15 -2.22 0.66
C GLY A 11 -3.80 -0.84 0.70
N PHE A 12 -5.09 -0.78 0.98
CA PHE A 12 -5.81 0.48 1.20
C PHE A 12 -5.67 0.89 2.65
N LEU A 13 -4.78 1.84 2.92
CA LEU A 13 -4.32 2.14 4.27
C LEU A 13 -5.16 3.22 4.92
N LYS A 14 -5.51 3.00 6.18
CA LYS A 14 -6.15 4.01 7.03
C LYS A 14 -5.21 4.40 8.16
N ARG A 15 -5.02 5.70 8.38
CA ARG A 15 -4.22 6.18 9.52
C ARG A 15 -4.95 5.92 10.84
N LYS A 16 -4.19 5.63 11.89
CA LYS A 16 -4.71 5.44 13.25
C LYS A 16 -5.40 6.70 13.75
N SER A 17 -6.47 6.54 14.55
CA SER A 17 -7.12 7.67 15.21
C SER A 17 -6.10 8.47 16.05
N GLY A 18 -6.18 9.80 16.00
CA GLY A 18 -5.25 10.70 16.67
C GLY A 18 -3.95 10.98 15.90
N ILE A 19 -3.69 10.29 14.78
CA ILE A 19 -2.57 10.60 13.88
C ILE A 19 -3.03 11.60 12.81
N SER A 20 -2.27 12.70 12.66
CA SER A 20 -2.53 13.69 11.60
C SER A 20 -2.14 13.15 10.22
N LYS A 21 -2.63 13.79 9.16
CA LYS A 21 -2.27 13.41 7.79
C LYS A 21 -0.78 13.58 7.53
N GLU A 22 -0.21 14.68 8.03
CA GLU A 22 1.19 15.06 7.87
C GLU A 22 2.07 14.03 8.57
N GLU A 23 1.71 13.64 9.80
CA GLU A 23 2.43 12.62 10.55
C GLU A 23 2.37 11.26 9.83
N PHE A 24 1.19 10.85 9.34
CA PHE A 24 1.05 9.63 8.52
C PHE A 24 1.94 9.68 7.26
N THR A 25 1.90 10.81 6.55
CA THR A 25 2.68 11.02 5.32
C THR A 25 4.18 10.98 5.57
N ARG A 26 4.62 11.44 6.74
CA ARG A 26 6.02 11.38 7.16
C ARG A 26 6.45 9.99 7.62
N ARG A 27 5.58 9.24 8.31
CA ARG A 27 5.88 7.91 8.88
C ARG A 27 5.89 6.79 7.86
N TRP A 28 4.92 6.79 6.93
CA TRP A 28 4.74 5.65 6.03
C TRP A 28 5.94 5.38 5.10
N PRO A 29 6.68 6.39 4.60
CA PRO A 29 7.95 6.15 3.90
C PRO A 29 9.03 5.51 4.80
N GLN A 30 9.07 5.86 6.09
CA GLN A 30 10.01 5.26 7.06
C GLN A 30 9.68 3.79 7.32
N HIS A 31 8.38 3.46 7.36
CA HIS A 31 7.92 2.08 7.37
C HIS A 31 8.37 1.31 6.12
N ALA A 32 8.41 1.97 4.95
CA ALA A 32 8.96 1.38 3.72
C ALA A 32 10.45 1.04 3.85
N GLU A 33 11.24 1.90 4.48
CA GLU A 33 12.66 1.63 4.75
C GLU A 33 12.84 0.47 5.74
N LEU A 34 12.00 0.39 6.78
CA LEU A 34 11.98 -0.77 7.67
C LEU A 34 11.60 -2.05 6.91
N PHE A 35 10.59 -2.00 6.05
CA PHE A 35 10.20 -3.12 5.18
C PHE A 35 11.37 -3.60 4.31
N LYS A 36 12.11 -2.69 3.67
CA LYS A 36 13.30 -3.01 2.86
C LYS A 36 14.41 -3.73 3.63
N SER A 37 14.45 -3.61 4.96
CA SER A 37 15.43 -4.32 5.79
C SER A 37 15.08 -5.79 6.05
N THR A 38 13.85 -6.21 5.71
CA THR A 38 13.36 -7.58 5.93
C THR A 38 13.69 -8.51 4.77
N GLU A 39 13.75 -9.82 5.02
CA GLU A 39 13.94 -10.84 3.99
C GLU A 39 12.75 -10.89 3.01
N MET A 40 11.55 -10.51 3.49
CA MET A 40 10.34 -10.42 2.69
C MET A 40 10.52 -9.48 1.48
N SER A 41 11.23 -8.37 1.65
CA SER A 41 11.47 -7.39 0.58
C SER A 41 12.17 -7.98 -0.65
N LYS A 42 12.98 -9.03 -0.48
CA LYS A 42 13.71 -9.70 -1.57
C LYS A 42 12.78 -10.43 -2.54
N ASN A 43 11.56 -10.76 -2.12
CA ASN A 43 10.54 -11.39 -2.95
C ASN A 43 9.64 -10.37 -3.68
N ILE A 44 9.80 -9.07 -3.39
CA ILE A 44 8.97 -8.02 -3.98
C ILE A 44 9.65 -7.43 -5.21
N LEU A 45 8.97 -7.52 -6.35
CA LEU A 45 9.42 -6.99 -7.64
C LEU A 45 9.19 -5.49 -7.76
N LYS A 46 8.14 -4.98 -7.10
CA LYS A 46 7.80 -3.56 -7.08
C LYS A 46 7.01 -3.23 -5.82
N TYR A 47 7.36 -2.13 -5.16
CA TYR A 47 6.57 -1.58 -4.06
C TYR A 47 6.35 -0.08 -4.28
N GLU A 48 5.09 0.33 -4.33
CA GLU A 48 4.68 1.73 -4.50
C GLU A 48 3.78 2.16 -3.35
N GLN A 49 4.01 3.40 -2.89
CA GLN A 49 3.14 4.09 -1.93
C GLN A 49 2.51 5.28 -2.64
N MET A 50 1.18 5.31 -2.71
CA MET A 50 0.41 6.46 -3.18
C MET A 50 -0.35 7.08 -2.02
N HIS A 51 -0.08 8.34 -1.71
CA HIS A 51 -0.80 9.09 -0.69
C HIS A 51 -2.03 9.76 -1.30
N VAL A 52 -3.18 9.68 -0.63
CA VAL A 52 -4.36 10.43 -1.07
C VAL A 52 -4.08 11.92 -0.94
N ASN A 53 -4.26 12.66 -2.03
CA ASN A 53 -4.23 14.12 -2.07
C ASN A 53 -5.57 14.65 -1.53
N GLU A 54 -5.57 15.21 -0.33
CA GLU A 54 -6.81 15.61 0.37
C GLU A 54 -7.54 16.75 -0.33
N GLU A 55 -6.81 17.71 -0.92
CA GLU A 55 -7.39 18.85 -1.66
C GLU A 55 -8.15 18.37 -2.90
N THR A 56 -7.51 17.56 -3.74
CA THR A 56 -8.13 17.00 -4.95
C THR A 56 -9.27 16.05 -4.58
N ASN A 57 -9.12 15.26 -3.52
CA ASN A 57 -10.18 14.39 -3.03
C ASN A 57 -11.42 15.19 -2.58
N ALA A 58 -11.22 16.31 -1.87
CA ALA A 58 -12.30 17.19 -1.45
C ALA A 58 -12.99 17.87 -2.64
N LEU A 59 -12.21 18.34 -3.63
CA LEU A 59 -12.74 18.90 -4.86
C LEU A 59 -13.62 17.89 -5.61
N LEU A 60 -13.15 16.65 -5.78
CA LEU A 60 -13.93 15.60 -6.43
C LEU A 60 -15.22 15.27 -5.65
N LYS A 61 -15.17 15.23 -4.31
CA LYS A 61 -16.38 15.07 -3.47
C LYS A 61 -17.39 16.21 -3.70
N GLN A 62 -16.93 17.47 -3.78
CA GLN A 62 -17.79 18.63 -4.06
C GLN A 62 -18.44 18.55 -5.45
N MET A 63 -17.75 17.94 -6.42
CA MET A 63 -18.29 17.68 -7.76
C MET A 63 -19.23 16.46 -7.81
N GLY A 64 -19.54 15.83 -6.67
CA GLY A 64 -20.45 14.70 -6.57
C GLY A 64 -19.82 13.33 -6.82
N ALA A 65 -18.49 13.23 -6.94
CA ALA A 65 -17.81 11.95 -7.06
C ALA A 65 -17.83 11.20 -5.72
N GLN A 66 -18.06 9.89 -5.77
CA GLN A 66 -17.83 9.01 -4.64
C GLN A 66 -16.32 8.72 -4.55
N THR A 67 -15.67 9.24 -3.52
CA THR A 67 -14.25 8.99 -3.27
C THR A 67 -14.05 8.18 -1.99
N CYS A 68 -12.80 7.80 -1.71
CA CYS A 68 -12.47 6.99 -0.55
C CYS A 68 -12.09 7.82 0.68
N ASP A 69 -12.20 7.19 1.85
CA ASP A 69 -11.77 7.75 3.13
C ASP A 69 -10.43 7.15 3.62
N TRP A 70 -9.74 6.41 2.76
CA TRP A 70 -8.39 5.92 3.02
C TRP A 70 -7.37 7.04 2.92
N ASP A 71 -6.22 6.85 3.56
CA ASP A 71 -5.14 7.83 3.59
C ASP A 71 -4.08 7.56 2.52
N GLY A 72 -4.04 6.34 1.98
CA GLY A 72 -3.15 5.97 0.90
C GLY A 72 -3.39 4.54 0.40
N ILE A 73 -2.68 4.19 -0.67
CA ILE A 73 -2.70 2.85 -1.27
C ILE A 73 -1.26 2.37 -1.44
N ALA A 74 -0.96 1.18 -0.92
CA ALA A 74 0.23 0.42 -1.26
C ALA A 74 -0.07 -0.50 -2.44
N ILE A 75 0.84 -0.62 -3.40
CA ILE A 75 0.84 -1.71 -4.37
C ILE A 75 2.15 -2.47 -4.25
N MET A 76 2.05 -3.77 -3.95
CA MET A 76 3.19 -4.70 -3.97
C MET A 76 3.02 -5.68 -5.11
N GLU A 77 4.06 -5.87 -5.91
CA GLU A 77 4.11 -6.84 -7.00
C GLU A 77 5.11 -7.95 -6.67
N GLY A 78 4.78 -9.19 -6.98
CA GLY A 78 5.60 -10.38 -6.74
C GLY A 78 5.31 -11.48 -7.74
N GLU A 79 6.09 -12.55 -7.70
CA GLU A 79 5.94 -13.69 -8.63
C GLU A 79 4.69 -14.54 -8.34
N SER A 80 4.34 -14.72 -7.07
CA SER A 80 3.11 -15.40 -6.63
C SER A 80 2.56 -14.75 -5.35
N PHE A 81 1.33 -15.07 -4.97
CA PHE A 81 0.76 -14.55 -3.72
C PHE A 81 1.49 -15.11 -2.50
N GLU A 82 2.01 -16.35 -2.55
CA GLU A 82 2.80 -16.90 -1.44
C GLU A 82 4.10 -16.12 -1.24
N LYS A 83 4.69 -15.58 -2.31
CA LYS A 83 5.90 -14.75 -2.23
C LYS A 83 5.65 -13.36 -1.62
N ILE A 84 4.41 -12.91 -1.57
CA ILE A 84 3.99 -11.62 -0.99
C ILE A 84 3.32 -11.84 0.39
N THR A 85 3.13 -13.07 0.84
CA THR A 85 2.42 -13.35 2.10
C THR A 85 3.24 -12.93 3.32
N THR A 86 2.54 -12.50 4.37
CA THR A 86 3.18 -12.19 5.66
C THR A 86 3.78 -13.45 6.28
N ASN A 87 4.86 -13.29 7.02
CA ASN A 87 5.57 -14.36 7.72
C ASN A 87 5.86 -13.93 9.17
N GLU A 88 6.54 -14.78 9.93
CA GLU A 88 6.89 -14.47 11.33
C GLU A 88 7.75 -13.21 11.48
N GLU A 89 8.62 -12.91 10.50
CA GLU A 89 9.42 -11.69 10.49
C GLU A 89 8.55 -10.45 10.33
N TYR A 90 7.55 -10.50 9.44
CA TYR A 90 6.56 -9.42 9.27
C TYR A 90 5.82 -9.14 10.59
N GLU A 91 5.30 -10.18 11.25
CA GLU A 91 4.59 -10.03 12.53
C GLU A 91 5.49 -9.51 13.65
N ARG A 92 6.78 -9.88 13.65
CA ARG A 92 7.72 -9.43 14.67
C ARG A 92 8.26 -8.02 14.44
N VAL A 93 8.52 -7.64 13.19
CA VAL A 93 9.26 -6.42 12.84
C VAL A 93 8.32 -5.30 12.39
N LEU A 94 7.38 -5.61 11.51
CA LEU A 94 6.58 -4.60 10.81
C LEU A 94 5.30 -4.29 11.56
N VAL A 95 4.61 -5.29 12.10
CA VAL A 95 3.36 -5.08 12.85
C VAL A 95 3.52 -4.13 14.04
N PRO A 96 4.57 -4.21 14.88
CA PRO A 96 4.74 -3.24 15.97
C PRO A 96 4.90 -1.80 15.49
N ASP A 97 5.48 -1.60 14.31
CA ASP A 97 5.59 -0.29 13.69
C ASP A 97 4.26 0.18 13.09
N GLU A 98 3.58 -0.69 12.32
CA GLU A 98 2.24 -0.43 11.78
C GLU A 98 1.26 0.02 12.86
N LEU A 99 1.23 -0.65 14.02
CA LEU A 99 0.33 -0.33 15.14
C LEU A 99 0.52 1.09 15.70
N ARG A 100 1.63 1.78 15.38
CA ARG A 100 1.88 3.17 15.78
C ARG A 100 1.18 4.18 14.89
N PHE A 101 0.88 3.86 13.64
CA PHE A 101 0.35 4.83 12.67
C PHE A 101 -0.80 4.33 11.78
N LEU A 102 -1.06 3.02 11.70
CA LEU A 102 -2.17 2.42 10.97
C LEU A 102 -3.33 2.02 11.88
N ASP A 103 -4.53 2.28 11.37
CA ASP A 103 -5.74 1.59 11.79
C ASP A 103 -5.84 0.29 10.96
N ARG A 104 -5.31 -0.81 11.51
CA ARG A 104 -5.28 -2.11 10.82
C ARG A 104 -6.68 -2.68 10.61
N GLU A 105 -7.64 -2.35 11.48
CA GLU A 105 -9.05 -2.80 11.35
C GLU A 105 -9.79 -2.11 10.20
N LYS A 106 -9.39 -0.90 9.83
CA LYS A 106 -9.95 -0.15 8.68
C LYS A 106 -9.09 -0.23 7.42
N THR A 107 -7.87 -0.72 7.55
CA THR A 107 -7.01 -1.04 6.41
C THR A 107 -7.53 -2.28 5.69
N ARG A 108 -7.48 -2.29 4.35
CA ARG A 108 -7.95 -3.42 3.53
C ARG A 108 -6.83 -3.92 2.64
N VAL A 109 -6.68 -5.24 2.54
CA VAL A 109 -5.71 -5.89 1.68
C VAL A 109 -6.48 -6.67 0.62
N VAL A 110 -6.14 -6.46 -0.65
CA VAL A 110 -6.83 -7.07 -1.79
C VAL A 110 -5.82 -7.74 -2.70
N PRO A 111 -5.90 -9.07 -2.91
CA PRO A 111 -5.11 -9.77 -3.91
C PRO A 111 -5.66 -9.51 -5.31
N LEU A 112 -4.78 -9.21 -6.26
CA LEU A 112 -5.13 -8.76 -7.60
C LEU A 112 -4.31 -9.51 -8.67
N ASN A 113 -5.02 -10.23 -9.54
CA ASN A 113 -4.51 -10.55 -10.87
C ASN A 113 -4.69 -9.31 -11.76
N PHE A 114 -3.68 -8.97 -12.57
CA PHE A 114 -3.72 -7.74 -13.36
C PHE A 114 -3.35 -7.99 -14.82
N GLY A 115 -3.82 -7.12 -15.71
CA GLY A 115 -3.39 -7.04 -17.11
C GLY A 115 -2.51 -5.81 -17.32
N VAL A 116 -1.75 -5.79 -18.42
CA VAL A 116 -1.06 -4.57 -18.87
C VAL A 116 -1.55 -4.27 -20.27
N ASP A 117 -2.45 -3.31 -20.37
CA ASP A 117 -3.05 -2.93 -21.66
C ASP A 117 -2.25 -1.81 -22.35
N LEU A 118 -1.53 -1.00 -21.57
CA LEU A 118 -0.57 0.01 -22.07
C LEU A 118 0.71 -0.02 -21.23
N LYS A 119 1.86 -0.14 -21.89
CA LYS A 119 3.16 -0.03 -21.21
C LYS A 119 3.50 1.43 -20.98
N SER A 120 4.12 1.73 -19.84
CA SER A 120 4.72 3.05 -19.61
C SER A 120 5.64 3.39 -20.77
N ARG A 121 5.49 4.59 -21.34
CA ARG A 121 6.51 5.13 -22.25
C ARG A 121 7.76 5.31 -21.40
N LYS A 122 8.88 4.72 -21.81
CA LYS A 122 10.17 4.97 -21.15
C LYS A 122 10.37 6.48 -21.08
N THR A 123 10.37 7.03 -19.87
CA THR A 123 10.84 8.38 -19.56
C THR A 123 12.34 8.42 -19.63
#